data_AF-A0A135VJW8-F1
#
_entry.id   AF-A0A135VJW8-F1
#
_cell.length_a   1.000
_cell.length_b   1.000
_cell.length_c   1.000
_cell.angle_alpha   90.00
_cell.angle_beta   90.00
_cell.angle_gamma   90.00
#
_symmetry.space_group_name_H-M   'P 1'
#
loop_
_entity.id
_entity.type
_entity.pdbx_description
1 polymer ?
#
loop_
_entity_poly.entity_id
_entity_poly.type
_entity_poly.pdbx_seq_one_letter_code
_entity_poly.pdbx_strand_id
1 'polypeptide(L)'
;MSYEELRKTDLFSFFNFSESGRRQIADGMQEIYLKPGGFQEFIDIKMKVDRFQKVFQGVLYLDRDWIGGPMTISPFGKDLAKSFIAAITPPTDRKKADNIVTTIWNLHGPSDGMVALQPQKPKDLAKEPLIEKLENVYLGVEDKFEMKLEKSLITIENVTDVGRKRLKISIESI
;
A
#
# COMPACT_ATOMS: atom_id res chain seq x y z
N MET A 1 -10.67 6.93 -11.60
CA MET A 1 -9.75 6.25 -12.52
C MET A 1 -10.43 4.98 -13.00
N SER A 2 -10.34 4.66 -14.29
CA SER A 2 -10.76 3.36 -14.81
C SER A 2 -9.69 2.30 -14.57
N TYR A 3 -10.08 1.03 -14.57
CA TYR A 3 -9.14 -0.08 -14.46
C TYR A 3 -8.14 -0.11 -15.63
N GLU A 4 -8.57 0.30 -16.82
CA GLU A 4 -7.69 0.39 -17.98
C GLU A 4 -6.61 1.47 -17.81
N GLU A 5 -6.98 2.65 -17.29
CA GLU A 5 -6.03 3.71 -16.96
C GLU A 5 -5.04 3.24 -15.89
N LEU A 6 -5.55 2.54 -14.87
CA LEU A 6 -4.73 2.00 -13.80
C LEU A 6 -3.67 1.01 -14.33
N ARG A 7 -4.04 0.16 -15.30
CA ARG A 7 -3.10 -0.78 -15.94
C ARG A 7 -1.97 -0.11 -16.72
N LYS A 8 -2.11 1.18 -17.04
CA LYS A 8 -1.08 1.98 -17.72
C LYS A 8 -0.15 2.69 -16.73
N THR A 9 -0.37 2.58 -15.43
CA THR A 9 0.49 3.18 -14.40
C THR A 9 1.78 2.40 -14.19
N ASP A 10 2.78 3.07 -13.61
CA ASP A 10 4.08 2.47 -13.28
C ASP A 10 3.95 1.27 -12.34
N LEU A 11 2.89 1.21 -11.52
CA LEU A 11 2.60 0.03 -10.70
C LEU A 11 2.53 -1.23 -11.55
N PHE A 12 1.87 -1.18 -12.70
CA PHE A 12 1.68 -2.37 -13.55
C PHE A 12 2.90 -2.68 -14.40
N SER A 13 3.56 -1.66 -14.97
CA SER A 13 4.72 -1.87 -15.82
C SER A 13 5.96 -2.29 -15.02
N PHE A 14 6.20 -1.70 -13.85
CA PHE A 14 7.38 -1.97 -13.03
C PHE A 14 7.29 -3.33 -12.31
N PHE A 15 6.15 -3.64 -11.69
CA PHE A 15 5.96 -4.89 -10.94
C PHE A 15 5.40 -6.03 -11.81
N ASN A 16 5.15 -5.76 -13.10
CA ASN A 16 4.63 -6.71 -14.08
C ASN A 16 3.35 -7.41 -13.59
N PHE A 17 2.37 -6.63 -13.12
CA PHE A 17 1.12 -7.19 -12.61
C PHE A 17 0.27 -7.77 -13.73
N SER A 18 -0.22 -8.99 -13.50
CA SER A 18 -1.14 -9.71 -14.40
C SER A 18 -2.39 -10.14 -13.65
N GLU A 19 -3.50 -10.19 -14.39
CA GLU A 19 -4.79 -10.68 -13.87
C GLU A 19 -4.73 -12.20 -13.73
N SER A 20 -4.87 -12.68 -12.49
CA SER A 20 -4.91 -14.11 -12.17
C SER A 20 -6.34 -14.65 -12.14
N GLY A 21 -7.33 -13.77 -12.06
CA GLY A 21 -8.74 -14.14 -12.12
C GLY A 21 -9.67 -12.95 -11.91
N ARG A 22 -10.95 -13.19 -12.21
CA ARG A 22 -12.02 -12.22 -12.03
C ARG A 22 -13.29 -12.93 -11.62
N ARG A 23 -14.05 -12.33 -10.70
CA ARG A 23 -15.36 -12.82 -10.29
C ARG A 23 -16.36 -11.69 -10.18
N GLN A 24 -17.62 -11.99 -10.49
CA GLN A 24 -18.74 -11.10 -10.19
C GLN A 24 -19.01 -11.15 -8.69
N ILE A 25 -19.29 -9.98 -8.10
CA ILE A 25 -19.75 -9.85 -6.71
C ILE A 25 -21.10 -9.12 -6.70
N ALA A 26 -21.67 -8.90 -5.52
CA ALA A 26 -22.96 -8.22 -5.37
C ALA A 26 -22.98 -6.82 -6.02
N ASP A 27 -24.18 -6.32 -6.30
CA ASP A 27 -24.42 -4.95 -6.77
C ASP A 27 -23.79 -4.59 -8.13
N GLY A 28 -23.55 -5.60 -8.98
CA GLY A 28 -22.99 -5.40 -10.32
C GLY A 28 -21.51 -4.99 -10.32
N MET A 29 -20.83 -5.19 -9.19
CA MET A 29 -19.40 -5.00 -9.06
C MET A 29 -18.64 -6.26 -9.49
N GLN A 30 -17.41 -6.07 -9.96
CA GLN A 30 -16.47 -7.14 -10.25
C GLN A 30 -15.28 -7.04 -9.31
N GLU A 31 -14.82 -8.19 -8.82
CA GLU A 31 -13.55 -8.29 -8.11
C GLU A 31 -12.51 -8.95 -9.01
N ILE A 32 -11.38 -8.28 -9.18
CA ILE A 32 -10.26 -8.68 -10.02
C ILE A 32 -9.09 -9.03 -9.12
N TYR A 33 -8.49 -10.19 -9.34
CA TYR A 33 -7.32 -10.67 -8.63
C TYR A 33 -6.07 -10.46 -9.48
N LEU A 34 -5.04 -9.91 -8.86
CA LEU A 34 -3.81 -9.51 -9.51
C LEU A 34 -2.61 -10.13 -8.80
N LYS A 35 -1.66 -10.61 -9.60
CA LYS A 35 -0.38 -11.14 -9.14
C LYS A 35 0.78 -10.44 -9.84
N PRO A 36 1.86 -10.09 -9.11
CA PRO A 36 3.05 -9.49 -9.72
C PRO A 36 3.83 -10.53 -10.53
N GLY A 37 4.81 -10.09 -11.31
CA GLY A 37 5.72 -11.00 -12.00
C GLY A 37 6.59 -11.84 -11.05
N GLY A 38 6.98 -11.28 -9.90
CA GLY A 38 7.81 -11.95 -8.89
C GLY A 38 7.27 -11.80 -7.46
N PHE A 39 7.71 -12.66 -6.53
CA PHE A 39 7.24 -12.70 -5.13
C PHE A 39 5.72 -12.94 -5.01
N GLN A 40 5.15 -13.73 -5.93
CA GLN A 40 3.72 -14.00 -6.02
C GLN A 40 3.15 -14.70 -4.78
N GLU A 41 3.99 -15.41 -4.03
CA GLU A 41 3.64 -16.11 -2.80
C GLU A 41 3.41 -15.16 -1.61
N PHE A 42 3.98 -13.95 -1.66
CA PHE A 42 3.91 -12.95 -0.58
C PHE A 42 2.94 -11.82 -0.88
N ILE A 43 2.62 -11.59 -2.16
CA ILE A 43 1.87 -10.44 -2.64
C ILE A 43 0.53 -10.88 -3.22
N ASP A 44 -0.55 -10.28 -2.74
CA ASP A 44 -1.88 -10.38 -3.36
C ASP A 44 -2.46 -9.00 -3.57
N ILE A 45 -3.01 -8.74 -4.76
CA ILE A 45 -3.79 -7.55 -5.02
C ILE A 45 -5.21 -7.94 -5.42
N LYS A 46 -6.18 -7.21 -4.88
CA LYS A 46 -7.59 -7.29 -5.26
C LYS A 46 -8.07 -5.90 -5.66
N MET A 47 -8.82 -5.82 -6.75
CA MET A 47 -9.46 -4.59 -7.21
C MET A 47 -10.96 -4.82 -7.30
N LYS A 48 -11.77 -3.93 -6.73
CA LYS A 48 -13.20 -3.88 -7.01
C LYS A 48 -13.48 -2.79 -8.00
N VAL A 49 -14.18 -3.14 -9.06
CA VAL A 49 -14.57 -2.24 -10.15
C VAL A 49 -16.06 -2.31 -10.40
N ASP A 50 -16.65 -1.19 -10.82
CA ASP A 50 -18.06 -1.15 -11.20
C ASP A 50 -18.31 -1.67 -12.63
N ARG A 51 -19.58 -1.66 -13.05
CA ARG A 51 -20.01 -2.02 -14.42
C ARG A 51 -19.36 -1.18 -15.53
N PHE A 52 -18.84 0.00 -15.20
CA PHE A 52 -18.12 0.90 -16.12
C PHE A 52 -16.59 0.74 -16.00
N GLN A 53 -16.13 -0.31 -15.31
CA GLN A 53 -14.72 -0.57 -15.02
C GLN A 53 -14.04 0.57 -14.23
N LYS A 54 -14.79 1.38 -13.49
CA LYS A 54 -14.23 2.38 -12.57
C LYS A 54 -13.75 1.68 -11.31
N VAL A 55 -12.53 1.98 -10.88
CA VAL A 55 -11.97 1.43 -9.64
C VAL A 55 -12.68 2.04 -8.45
N PHE A 56 -13.31 1.19 -7.64
CA PHE A 56 -13.99 1.58 -6.41
C PHE A 56 -13.11 1.32 -5.18
N GLN A 57 -12.43 0.17 -5.15
CA GLN A 57 -11.52 -0.22 -4.07
C GLN A 57 -10.30 -0.93 -4.64
N GLY A 58 -9.12 -0.58 -4.15
CA GLY A 58 -7.92 -1.41 -4.28
C GLY A 58 -7.52 -1.97 -2.92
N VAL A 59 -7.12 -3.23 -2.88
CA VAL A 59 -6.56 -3.88 -1.69
C VAL A 59 -5.24 -4.56 -2.06
N LEU A 60 -4.18 -4.23 -1.35
CA LEU A 60 -2.88 -4.89 -1.41
C LEU A 60 -2.67 -5.66 -0.10
N TYR A 61 -2.27 -6.92 -0.21
CA TYR A 61 -1.80 -7.72 0.90
C TYR A 61 -0.33 -8.08 0.71
N LEU A 62 0.44 -7.89 1.77
CA LEU A 62 1.86 -8.21 1.84
C LEU A 62 2.10 -9.14 3.02
N ASP A 63 2.81 -10.24 2.81
CA ASP A 63 3.17 -11.17 3.89
C ASP A 63 4.14 -10.50 4.90
N ARG A 64 3.86 -10.62 6.20
CA ARG A 64 4.68 -10.01 7.26
C ARG A 64 6.08 -10.61 7.31
N ASP A 65 6.23 -11.91 7.07
CA ASP A 65 7.53 -12.56 7.12
C ASP A 65 8.43 -12.10 5.96
N TRP A 66 7.83 -11.59 4.88
CA TRP A 66 8.53 -11.04 3.72
C TRP A 66 8.81 -9.54 3.82
N ILE A 67 7.84 -8.73 4.25
CA ILE A 67 8.07 -7.26 4.38
C ILE A 67 8.88 -6.90 5.63
N GLY A 68 8.86 -7.77 6.64
CA GLY A 68 9.58 -7.62 7.89
C GLY A 68 8.85 -6.80 8.96
N GLY A 69 9.62 -6.23 9.87
CA GLY A 69 9.15 -5.52 11.07
C GLY A 69 10.18 -4.52 11.58
N PRO A 70 10.24 -4.24 12.89
CA PRO A 70 11.10 -3.18 13.43
C PRO A 70 12.59 -3.41 13.16
N MET A 71 13.02 -4.66 13.01
CA MET A 71 14.43 -5.02 12.84
C MET A 71 14.87 -5.12 11.37
N THR A 72 13.97 -5.52 10.49
CA THR A 72 14.24 -5.80 9.07
C THR A 72 13.10 -5.26 8.25
N ILE A 73 13.37 -4.46 7.21
CA ILE A 73 12.33 -3.93 6.34
C ILE A 73 12.73 -4.23 4.91
N SER A 74 11.85 -4.88 4.15
CA SER A 74 12.07 -5.15 2.73
C SER A 74 11.99 -3.84 1.92
N PRO A 75 13.05 -3.45 1.21
CA PRO A 75 12.99 -2.29 0.31
C PRO A 75 11.94 -2.45 -0.79
N PHE A 76 11.76 -3.70 -1.29
CA PHE A 76 10.71 -4.03 -2.25
C PHE A 76 9.31 -3.88 -1.67
N GLY A 77 9.11 -4.28 -0.40
CA GLY A 77 7.84 -4.09 0.29
C GLY A 77 7.46 -2.62 0.42
N LYS A 78 8.44 -1.75 0.75
CA LYS A 78 8.23 -0.29 0.80
C LYS A 78 7.89 0.28 -0.57
N ASP A 79 8.66 -0.12 -1.58
CA ASP A 79 8.52 0.39 -2.94
C ASP A 79 7.16 0.01 -3.56
N LEU A 80 6.70 -1.22 -3.33
CA LEU A 80 5.39 -1.67 -3.76
C LEU A 80 4.26 -0.97 -3.02
N ALA A 81 4.35 -0.87 -1.68
CA ALA A 81 3.33 -0.22 -0.87
C ALA A 81 3.13 1.25 -1.28
N LYS A 82 4.23 2.00 -1.45
CA LYS A 82 4.15 3.41 -1.86
C LYS A 82 3.60 3.57 -3.28
N SER A 83 4.01 2.70 -4.21
CA SER A 83 3.57 2.75 -5.60
C SER A 83 2.09 2.38 -5.73
N PHE A 84 1.64 1.42 -4.93
CA PHE A 84 0.23 1.04 -4.84
C PHE A 84 -0.63 2.20 -4.35
N ILE A 85 -0.24 2.85 -3.26
CA ILE A 85 -0.98 4.01 -2.71
C ILE A 85 -1.05 5.13 -3.75
N ALA A 86 0.09 5.50 -4.34
CA ALA A 86 0.14 6.56 -5.35
C ALA A 86 -0.72 6.28 -6.60
N ALA A 87 -0.77 5.02 -7.04
CA ALA A 87 -1.53 4.63 -8.23
C ALA A 87 -3.05 4.62 -8.01
N ILE A 88 -3.51 4.12 -6.86
CA ILE A 88 -4.94 3.91 -6.59
C ILE A 88 -5.61 5.15 -6.01
N THR A 89 -4.88 6.00 -5.28
CA THR A 89 -5.45 7.22 -4.70
C THR A 89 -5.98 8.16 -5.80
N PRO A 90 -7.23 8.65 -5.70
CA PRO A 90 -7.79 9.60 -6.64
C PRO A 90 -6.93 10.86 -6.80
N PRO A 91 -6.86 11.47 -7.99
CA PRO A 91 -6.03 12.66 -8.24
C PRO A 91 -6.22 13.81 -7.25
N THR A 92 -7.45 14.02 -6.77
CA THR A 92 -7.82 15.04 -5.78
C THR A 92 -7.14 14.83 -4.42
N ASP A 93 -6.86 13.58 -4.07
CA ASP A 93 -6.35 13.17 -2.76
C ASP A 93 -4.83 12.95 -2.76
N ARG A 94 -4.18 12.93 -3.93
CA ARG A 94 -2.75 12.59 -4.09
C ARG A 94 -1.83 13.42 -3.20
N LYS A 95 -2.02 14.75 -3.19
CA LYS A 95 -1.17 15.65 -2.38
C LYS A 95 -1.19 15.31 -0.89
N LYS A 96 -2.33 14.82 -0.36
CA LYS A 96 -2.43 14.40 1.04
C LYS A 96 -1.87 12.99 1.24
N ALA A 97 -2.09 12.09 0.28
CA ALA A 97 -1.53 10.74 0.31
C ALA A 97 0.01 10.71 0.16
N ASP A 98 0.61 11.75 -0.44
CA ASP A 98 2.08 11.88 -0.55
C ASP A 98 2.78 11.83 0.80
N ASN A 99 2.12 12.29 1.89
CA ASN A 99 2.66 12.17 3.24
C ASN A 99 2.81 10.68 3.64
N ILE A 100 1.80 9.85 3.34
CA ILE A 100 1.84 8.41 3.62
C ILE A 100 2.91 7.73 2.76
N VAL A 101 2.95 8.04 1.47
CA VAL A 101 3.96 7.53 0.51
C VAL A 101 5.38 7.85 0.99
N THR A 102 5.60 9.09 1.40
CA THR A 102 6.90 9.58 1.88
C THR A 102 7.28 8.93 3.21
N THR A 103 6.34 8.76 4.14
CA THR A 103 6.61 8.08 5.41
C THR A 103 7.01 6.63 5.19
N ILE A 104 6.25 5.86 4.40
CA ILE A 104 6.59 4.46 4.10
C ILE A 104 7.96 4.35 3.43
N TRP A 105 8.28 5.25 2.50
CA TRP A 105 9.56 5.24 1.82
C TRP A 105 10.75 5.47 2.76
N ASN A 106 10.59 6.37 3.71
CA ASN A 106 11.62 6.76 4.67
C ASN A 106 11.72 5.84 5.90
N LEU A 107 10.99 4.73 5.95
CA LEU A 107 11.16 3.72 6.99
C LEU A 107 12.51 3.02 6.82
N HIS A 108 13.32 3.00 7.87
CA HIS A 108 14.62 2.32 7.89
C HIS A 108 14.64 1.31 9.04
N GLY A 109 15.16 0.11 8.77
CA GLY A 109 15.48 -0.86 9.83
C GLY A 109 16.86 -0.56 10.44
N PRO A 110 17.16 -1.02 11.67
CA PRO A 110 18.49 -0.94 12.28
C PRO A 110 19.60 -1.55 11.43
N SER A 111 19.26 -2.53 10.58
CA SER A 111 20.18 -3.20 9.66
C SER A 111 20.30 -2.53 8.28
N ASP A 112 19.55 -1.45 8.02
CA ASP A 112 19.59 -0.67 6.78
C ASP A 112 20.77 0.32 6.84
N GLY A 113 21.96 -0.23 7.11
CA GLY A 113 23.23 0.48 7.24
C GLY A 113 23.78 0.88 5.88
N MET A 114 23.09 1.73 5.14
CA MET A 114 23.74 2.61 4.17
C MET A 114 23.84 3.99 4.79
N VAL A 115 25.09 4.39 5.06
CA VAL A 115 25.49 5.77 5.36
C VAL A 115 25.15 6.62 4.13
N ALA A 116 23.88 7.01 4.00
CA ALA A 116 23.54 8.18 3.23
C ALA A 116 23.99 9.37 4.08
N LEU A 117 25.02 10.09 3.62
CA LEU A 117 25.32 11.45 4.05
C LEU A 117 24.09 12.33 3.74
N GLN A 118 23.04 12.23 4.56
CA GLN A 118 21.96 13.20 4.55
C GLN A 118 22.46 14.45 5.28
N PRO A 119 22.35 15.65 4.68
CA PRO A 119 22.55 16.88 5.43
C PRO A 119 21.59 16.84 6.61
N GLN A 120 22.13 17.07 7.81
CA GLN A 120 21.43 16.98 9.08
C GLN A 120 20.07 17.66 8.97
N LYS A 121 18.97 16.89 8.98
CA LYS A 121 17.66 17.45 9.28
C LYS A 121 17.71 17.92 10.73
N PRO A 122 17.25 19.15 11.04
CA PRO A 122 17.21 19.65 12.41
C PRO A 122 16.50 18.64 13.30
N LYS A 123 17.16 18.28 14.41
CA LYS A 123 16.50 17.73 15.60
C LYS A 123 15.33 18.65 15.97
N ASP A 124 14.26 18.07 16.50
CA ASP A 124 13.11 18.75 17.13
C ASP A 124 11.98 19.23 16.21
N LEU A 125 11.35 18.29 15.49
CA LEU A 125 9.89 18.35 15.31
C LEU A 125 9.32 17.09 15.94
N ALA A 126 8.53 17.25 17.00
CA ALA A 126 7.71 16.16 17.52
C ALA A 126 7.00 15.51 16.32
N LYS A 127 7.30 14.23 16.04
CA LYS A 127 6.64 13.53 14.94
C LYS A 127 5.14 13.67 15.18
N GLU A 128 4.39 14.12 14.18
CA GLU A 128 2.95 14.17 14.30
C GLU A 128 2.46 12.76 14.71
N PRO A 129 1.61 12.62 15.74
CA PRO A 129 1.22 11.29 16.27
C PRO A 129 0.66 10.35 15.20
N LEU A 130 0.08 10.92 14.14
CA LEU A 130 -0.47 10.20 13.00
C LEU A 130 0.62 9.56 12.12
N ILE A 131 1.78 10.20 12.00
CA ILE A 131 2.95 9.66 11.28
C ILE A 131 3.56 8.51 12.07
N GLU A 132 3.76 8.69 13.39
CA GLU A 132 4.29 7.64 14.27
C GLU A 132 3.39 6.39 14.24
N LYS A 133 2.08 6.59 14.32
CA LYS A 133 1.11 5.50 14.19
C LYS A 133 1.22 4.75 12.86
N LEU A 134 1.33 5.48 11.74
CA LEU A 134 1.53 4.86 10.43
C LEU A 134 2.80 4.00 10.40
N GLU A 135 3.92 4.53 10.91
CA GLU A 135 5.18 3.81 11.01
C GLU A 135 5.00 2.53 11.85
N ASN A 136 4.41 2.64 13.04
CA ASN A 136 4.17 1.51 13.94
C ASN A 136 3.29 0.43 13.30
N VAL A 137 2.26 0.81 12.55
CA VAL A 137 1.42 -0.17 11.84
C VAL A 137 2.21 -0.86 10.73
N TYR A 138 2.98 -0.11 9.93
CA TYR A 138 3.81 -0.71 8.90
C TYR A 138 4.85 -1.66 9.50
N LEU A 139 5.44 -1.30 10.65
CA LEU A 139 6.39 -2.13 11.39
C LEU A 139 5.74 -3.29 12.18
N GLY A 140 4.41 -3.35 12.25
CA GLY A 140 3.70 -4.45 12.92
C GLY A 140 3.64 -4.30 14.44
N VAL A 141 3.88 -3.10 14.96
CA VAL A 141 3.77 -2.72 16.38
C VAL A 141 2.33 -2.31 16.72
N GLU A 142 1.66 -1.64 15.79
CA GLU A 142 0.24 -1.27 15.91
C GLU A 142 -0.62 -2.03 14.90
N ASP A 143 -1.90 -2.23 15.23
CA ASP A 143 -2.79 -3.05 14.42
C ASP A 143 -3.35 -2.31 13.21
N LYS A 144 -3.71 -1.03 13.33
CA LYS A 144 -4.45 -0.31 12.29
C LYS A 144 -4.18 1.19 12.28
N PHE A 145 -4.01 1.70 11.07
CA PHE A 145 -3.96 3.12 10.72
C PHE A 145 -5.06 3.41 9.69
N GLU A 146 -5.70 4.58 9.83
CA GLU A 146 -6.77 5.02 8.93
C GLU A 146 -6.63 6.53 8.69
N MET A 147 -6.74 6.93 7.43
CA MET A 147 -6.75 8.32 7.01
C MET A 147 -7.90 8.56 6.04
N LYS A 148 -8.89 9.34 6.47
CA LYS A 148 -9.98 9.81 5.62
C LYS A 148 -9.52 11.04 4.83
N LEU A 149 -9.63 10.96 3.52
CA LEU A 149 -9.34 12.04 2.58
C LEU A 149 -10.67 12.60 2.03
N GLU A 150 -10.61 13.40 0.97
CA GLU A 150 -11.80 14.05 0.44
C GLU A 150 -12.67 13.07 -0.36
N LYS A 151 -12.04 12.22 -1.17
CA LYS A 151 -12.71 11.26 -2.06
C LYS A 151 -12.31 9.81 -1.79
N SER A 152 -11.49 9.58 -0.78
CA SER A 152 -11.01 8.24 -0.47
C SER A 152 -10.73 8.02 1.02
N LEU A 153 -10.76 6.76 1.42
CA LEU A 153 -10.33 6.28 2.72
C LEU A 153 -9.12 5.38 2.52
N ILE A 154 -7.98 5.74 3.12
CA ILE A 154 -6.80 4.89 3.15
C ILE A 154 -6.75 4.17 4.50
N THR A 155 -6.72 2.85 4.46
CA THR A 155 -6.56 1.99 5.64
C THR A 155 -5.32 1.12 5.46
N ILE A 156 -4.51 1.05 6.51
CA ILE A 156 -3.34 0.16 6.60
C ILE A 156 -3.54 -0.63 7.89
N GLU A 157 -3.55 -1.96 7.81
CA GLU A 157 -3.82 -2.81 8.97
C GLU A 157 -3.06 -4.13 8.92
N ASN A 158 -2.62 -4.61 10.09
CA ASN A 158 -2.07 -5.95 10.26
C ASN A 158 -3.22 -6.93 10.50
N VAL A 159 -3.35 -7.90 9.60
CA VAL A 159 -4.45 -8.87 9.61
C VAL A 159 -3.92 -10.30 9.58
N THR A 160 -4.74 -11.24 10.01
CA THR A 160 -4.52 -12.66 9.74
C THR A 160 -5.44 -13.07 8.60
N ASP A 161 -4.87 -13.43 7.46
CA ASP A 161 -5.59 -13.85 6.25
C ASP A 161 -5.21 -15.31 5.94
N VAL A 162 -6.19 -16.21 6.00
CA VAL A 162 -5.99 -17.67 5.80
C VAL A 162 -4.83 -18.24 6.65
N GLY A 163 -4.74 -17.79 7.91
CA GLY A 163 -3.71 -18.23 8.87
C GLY A 163 -2.33 -17.58 8.70
N ARG A 164 -2.15 -16.69 7.73
CA ARG A 164 -0.90 -15.92 7.53
C ARG A 164 -1.03 -14.51 8.09
N LYS A 165 0.03 -14.00 8.74
CA LYS A 165 0.10 -12.60 9.16
C LYS A 165 0.44 -11.74 7.95
N ARG A 166 -0.38 -10.72 7.67
CA ARG A 166 -0.22 -9.85 6.50
C ARG A 166 -0.43 -8.39 6.85
N LEU A 167 0.28 -7.51 6.17
CA LEU A 167 -0.07 -6.09 6.09
C LEU A 167 -1.06 -5.91 4.93
N LYS A 168 -2.25 -5.42 5.24
CA LYS A 168 -3.28 -5.06 4.27
C LYS A 168 -3.31 -3.54 4.11
N ILE A 169 -3.23 -3.08 2.88
CA ILE A 169 -3.40 -1.67 2.50
C ILE A 169 -4.64 -1.59 1.61
N SER A 170 -5.66 -0.87 2.03
CA SER A 170 -6.87 -0.65 1.24
C SER A 170 -7.14 0.82 1.00
N ILE A 171 -7.55 1.13 -0.22
CA ILE A 171 -7.94 2.48 -0.66
C ILE A 171 -9.33 2.36 -1.26
N GLU A 172 -10.30 2.98 -0.60
CA GLU A 172 -11.72 2.94 -0.95
C GLU A 172 -12.19 4.32 -1.39
N SER A 173 -12.98 4.40 -2.45
CA SER A 173 -13.62 5.64 -2.87
C SER A 173 -14.81 5.97 -1.95
N ILE A 174 -14.98 7.25 -1.60
CA ILE A 174 -16.10 7.78 -0.79
C ILE A 174 -17.08 8.54 -1.69
#